data_AF-A0A8T0RFI3-F1
#
_entry.id   AF-A0A8T0RFI3-F1
#
_cell.length_a   1.000
_cell.length_b   1.000
_cell.length_c   1.000
_cell.angle_alpha   90.00
_cell.angle_beta   90.00
_cell.angle_gamma   90.00
#
_symmetry.space_group_name_H-M   'P 1'
#
loop_
_entity.id
_entity.type
_entity.pdbx_description
1 polymer ?
#
loop_
_entity_poly.entity_id
_entity_poly.type
_entity_poly.pdbx_seq_one_letter_code
_entity_poly.pdbx_strand_id
1 'polypeptide(L)'
;MTVGAGIAVQDGSLVALGAKILREVRGNVHVTPAAGGGLTNGAFLGVRSAPAGSRSVFPVGKLRDLRFMCTFRFKMWWMTQRMGSSGRDIPFETQFLIVEGTDGPQFTSDSTERPVVYTVFLPILEGSFRAVLQGNADDELEICLESGDPDVESFEGTHLVFVGAGSDPFEVITNSVKAVERHLQTFSHREKKKMPDILNWFGWCTWDAFYTNVTAEGVKEGLQSFQKGGVSPKFVIIDDGWQSVGMDPVGIACLADNSANFANRLTHIKENHKFQKNGREGHREDDPAKGLAHIVSEIKGKHELKYVYVWHAITGYWGGVRPGVVGMEQYESKMQHPVSSPGVQKNEPCDALNSITTNGLGLVNPEKVFSFYNELHSYLASAGIDGVKVDVQNILETLGAGHGGRVLLARKYQQALEASIARNFPDNGIISCMSHNTDNLYSSKRSAVVRASDDFWPRDPASHTIHIASVAYNTVFLGEFMQPDWDMFHSVHPMAEYHAAARAVGGCAIYVR
;
A
#
# COMPACT_ATOMS: atom_id res chain seq x y z
N MET A 1 -14.60 33.67 -19.22
CA MET A 1 -15.47 32.49 -19.41
C MET A 1 -14.71 31.45 -20.19
N THR A 2 -14.13 30.46 -19.52
CA THR A 2 -13.55 29.28 -20.16
C THR A 2 -14.56 28.15 -20.01
N VAL A 3 -15.20 27.79 -21.12
CA VAL A 3 -15.98 26.55 -21.24
C VAL A 3 -14.96 25.41 -21.28
N GLY A 4 -14.90 24.61 -20.22
CA GLY A 4 -14.02 23.44 -20.20
C GLY A 4 -14.15 22.65 -18.90
N ALA A 5 -14.63 21.42 -19.00
CA ALA A 5 -14.63 20.36 -17.98
C ALA A 5 -15.66 20.41 -16.83
N GLY A 6 -16.61 21.36 -16.79
CA GLY A 6 -17.72 21.33 -15.83
C GLY A 6 -17.33 21.51 -14.35
N ILE A 7 -16.06 21.75 -14.04
CA ILE A 7 -15.53 22.03 -12.71
C ILE A 7 -14.95 23.44 -12.70
N ALA A 8 -15.40 24.30 -11.78
CA ALA A 8 -14.95 25.67 -11.67
C ALA A 8 -15.17 26.25 -10.28
N VAL A 9 -14.42 27.29 -9.92
CA VAL A 9 -14.76 28.14 -8.77
C VAL A 9 -15.62 29.31 -9.27
N GLN A 10 -16.85 29.42 -8.74
CA GLN A 10 -17.84 30.44 -9.10
C GLN A 10 -18.50 30.96 -7.83
N ASP A 11 -18.57 32.28 -7.67
CA ASP A 11 -19.18 32.96 -6.51
C ASP A 11 -18.71 32.38 -5.16
N GLY A 12 -17.39 32.15 -5.03
CA GLY A 12 -16.78 31.58 -3.82
C GLY A 12 -17.15 30.11 -3.55
N SER A 13 -17.65 29.38 -4.55
CA SER A 13 -17.99 27.95 -4.44
C SER A 13 -17.26 27.12 -5.48
N LEU A 14 -16.79 25.93 -5.12
CA LEU A 14 -16.33 24.92 -6.08
C LEU A 14 -17.57 24.20 -6.61
N VAL A 15 -17.85 24.39 -7.90
CA VAL A 15 -19.00 23.83 -8.60
C VAL A 15 -18.53 22.70 -9.50
N ALA A 16 -19.21 21.56 -9.45
CA ALA A 16 -19.00 20.40 -10.31
C ALA A 16 -20.33 20.03 -10.99
N LEU A 17 -20.40 20.18 -12.31
CA LEU A 17 -21.60 19.92 -13.13
C LEU A 17 -22.88 20.57 -12.56
N GLY A 18 -22.77 21.82 -12.09
CA GLY A 18 -23.88 22.59 -11.49
C GLY A 18 -24.03 22.40 -9.97
N ALA A 19 -23.57 21.28 -9.41
CA ALA A 19 -23.62 21.03 -7.98
C ALA A 19 -22.55 21.84 -7.22
N LYS A 20 -22.94 22.53 -6.15
CA LYS A 20 -22.00 23.24 -5.25
C LYS A 20 -21.40 22.25 -4.26
N ILE A 21 -20.13 21.91 -4.44
CA ILE A 21 -19.43 20.90 -3.63
C ILE A 21 -18.72 21.54 -2.42
N LEU A 22 -17.95 22.60 -2.65
CA LEU A 22 -17.34 23.39 -1.56
C LEU A 22 -17.90 24.80 -1.58
N ARG A 23 -18.18 25.37 -0.42
CA ARG A 23 -18.60 26.76 -0.22
C ARG A 23 -17.46 27.54 0.41
N GLU A 24 -17.50 28.88 0.36
CA GLU A 24 -16.49 29.73 0.99
C GLU A 24 -15.05 29.38 0.54
N VAL A 25 -14.87 29.04 -0.73
CA VAL A 25 -13.57 28.67 -1.31
C VAL A 25 -12.58 29.83 -1.18
N ARG A 26 -11.40 29.54 -0.65
CA ARG A 26 -10.37 30.55 -0.38
C ARG A 26 -9.83 31.15 -1.69
N GLY A 27 -9.56 32.46 -1.68
CA GLY A 27 -9.18 33.20 -2.89
C GLY A 27 -7.81 32.84 -3.49
N ASN A 28 -6.96 32.12 -2.75
CA ASN A 28 -5.69 31.58 -3.24
C ASN A 28 -5.83 30.20 -3.90
N VAL A 29 -7.00 29.56 -3.82
CA VAL A 29 -7.29 28.31 -4.55
C VAL A 29 -7.54 28.65 -6.02
N HIS A 30 -6.96 27.86 -6.91
CA HIS A 30 -7.20 27.98 -8.34
C HIS A 30 -7.49 26.62 -8.97
N VAL A 31 -8.20 26.65 -10.09
CA VAL A 31 -8.59 25.46 -10.86
C VAL A 31 -7.90 25.51 -12.21
N THR A 32 -7.18 24.45 -12.56
CA THR A 32 -6.52 24.28 -13.86
C THR A 32 -7.22 23.13 -14.60
N PRO A 33 -7.80 23.36 -15.79
CA PRO A 33 -8.44 22.29 -16.56
C PRO A 33 -7.48 21.15 -16.86
N ALA A 34 -7.93 19.90 -16.75
CA ALA A 34 -7.12 18.76 -17.15
C ALA A 34 -6.97 18.74 -18.69
N ALA A 35 -5.74 18.85 -19.19
CA ALA A 35 -5.48 18.86 -20.63
C ALA A 35 -5.65 17.45 -21.25
N GLY A 36 -6.41 17.36 -22.34
CA GLY A 36 -6.43 16.22 -23.26
C GLY A 36 -7.49 15.14 -22.96
N GLY A 37 -8.30 14.82 -23.98
CA GLY A 37 -9.18 13.65 -24.05
C GLY A 37 -10.60 13.90 -23.53
N GLY A 38 -11.57 13.96 -24.45
CA GLY A 38 -12.99 14.24 -24.20
C GLY A 38 -13.77 13.18 -23.40
N LEU A 39 -13.12 12.46 -22.48
CA LEU A 39 -13.69 11.39 -21.65
C LEU A 39 -13.95 11.82 -20.19
N THR A 40 -13.48 12.99 -19.74
CA THR A 40 -13.68 13.44 -18.33
C THR A 40 -13.94 14.93 -18.18
N ASN A 41 -14.98 15.24 -17.40
CA ASN A 41 -15.15 16.51 -16.72
C ASN A 41 -14.23 16.55 -15.49
N GLY A 42 -12.97 16.93 -15.71
CA GLY A 42 -11.91 16.92 -14.71
C GLY A 42 -11.05 18.18 -14.68
N ALA A 43 -10.58 18.56 -13.50
CA ALA A 43 -9.68 19.70 -13.30
C ALA A 43 -8.77 19.48 -12.09
N PHE A 44 -7.67 20.21 -12.01
CA PHE A 44 -6.75 20.20 -10.88
C PHE A 44 -7.00 21.40 -9.98
N LEU A 45 -7.00 21.16 -8.67
CA LEU A 45 -6.91 22.20 -7.65
C LEU A 45 -5.44 22.44 -7.29
N GLY A 46 -5.09 23.72 -7.25
CA GLY A 46 -3.82 24.20 -6.75
C GLY A 46 -4.00 25.39 -5.80
N VAL A 47 -2.92 25.79 -5.14
CA VAL A 47 -2.86 26.91 -4.20
C VAL A 47 -1.78 27.89 -4.63
N ARG A 48 -2.12 29.17 -4.75
CA ARG A 48 -1.16 30.24 -5.09
C ARG A 48 -0.35 30.66 -3.86
N SER A 49 0.93 30.98 -4.10
CA SER A 49 1.81 31.62 -3.11
C SER A 49 1.88 30.87 -1.78
N ALA A 50 2.14 29.56 -1.86
CA ALA A 50 2.34 28.76 -0.67
C ALA A 50 3.60 29.19 0.09
N PRO A 51 3.58 29.22 1.44
CA PRO A 51 4.79 29.38 2.24
C PRO A 51 5.77 28.23 1.94
N ALA A 52 7.05 28.57 1.86
CA ALA A 52 8.12 27.56 1.80
C ALA A 52 8.08 26.71 3.08
N GLY A 53 8.23 25.40 2.90
CA GLY A 53 8.29 24.44 3.99
C GLY A 53 8.18 23.01 3.49
N SER A 54 8.84 22.09 4.20
CA SER A 54 8.73 20.65 3.96
C SER A 54 7.36 20.07 4.31
N ARG A 55 6.52 20.86 4.98
CA ARG A 55 5.13 20.57 5.28
C ARG A 55 4.29 21.85 5.31
N SER A 56 3.18 21.85 4.56
CA SER A 56 2.23 22.96 4.55
C SER A 56 0.78 22.46 4.52
N VAL A 57 -0.12 23.17 5.19
CA VAL A 57 -1.55 22.85 5.26
C VAL A 57 -2.36 24.06 4.79
N PHE A 58 -3.31 23.84 3.88
CA PHE A 58 -4.08 24.90 3.24
C PHE A 58 -5.59 24.60 3.31
N PRO A 59 -6.41 25.48 3.91
CA PRO A 59 -7.84 25.38 3.78
C PRO A 59 -8.25 25.70 2.34
N VAL A 60 -9.12 24.86 1.77
CA VAL A 60 -9.62 25.02 0.40
C VAL A 60 -10.98 25.70 0.42
N GLY A 61 -11.91 25.17 1.21
CA GLY A 61 -13.29 25.63 1.32
C GLY A 61 -14.09 24.67 2.18
N LYS A 62 -15.34 25.01 2.48
CA LYS A 62 -16.20 24.28 3.39
C LYS A 62 -17.05 23.24 2.69
N LEU A 63 -16.98 22.01 3.18
CA LEU A 63 -17.87 20.91 2.82
C LEU A 63 -18.97 20.83 3.89
N ARG A 64 -20.23 21.02 3.52
CA ARG A 64 -21.37 20.97 4.47
C ARG A 64 -22.59 20.37 3.82
N ASP A 65 -23.30 19.54 4.58
CA ASP A 65 -24.58 18.93 4.22
C ASP A 65 -24.52 18.11 2.91
N LEU A 66 -23.36 17.51 2.62
CA LEU A 66 -23.13 16.66 1.45
C LEU A 66 -22.52 15.34 1.90
N ARG A 67 -23.20 14.24 1.59
CA ARG A 67 -22.72 12.90 1.93
C ARG A 67 -21.40 12.63 1.22
N PHE A 68 -20.46 12.03 1.93
CA PHE A 68 -19.21 11.57 1.32
C PHE A 68 -18.80 10.19 1.83
N MET A 69 -17.95 9.54 1.04
CA MET A 69 -17.12 8.42 1.46
C MET A 69 -15.66 8.77 1.17
N CYS A 70 -14.76 8.42 2.07
CA CYS A 70 -13.33 8.58 1.85
C CYS A 70 -12.55 7.37 2.33
N THR A 71 -11.35 7.16 1.78
CA THR A 71 -10.36 6.24 2.34
C THR A 71 -9.16 7.02 2.84
N PHE A 72 -8.71 6.67 4.05
CA PHE A 72 -7.69 7.40 4.78
C PHE A 72 -6.76 6.43 5.52
N ARG A 73 -5.52 6.85 5.76
CA ARG A 73 -4.55 6.03 6.49
C ARG A 73 -4.78 6.11 8.01
N PHE A 74 -5.56 5.17 8.54
CA PHE A 74 -5.77 5.06 9.99
C PHE A 74 -4.55 4.49 10.74
N LYS A 75 -3.62 3.85 10.01
CA LYS A 75 -2.32 3.39 10.48
C LYS A 75 -1.25 3.73 9.45
N MET A 76 0.01 3.63 9.85
CA MET A 76 1.17 3.79 8.96
C MET A 76 1.05 2.96 7.66
N TRP A 77 0.62 1.70 7.79
CA TRP A 77 0.62 0.71 6.72
C TRP A 77 -0.69 0.65 5.93
N TRP A 78 -1.81 1.03 6.56
CA TRP A 78 -3.14 0.59 6.17
C TRP A 78 -4.12 1.75 6.06
N MET A 79 -5.07 1.58 5.13
CA MET A 79 -6.23 2.44 4.99
C MET A 79 -7.48 1.77 5.53
N THR A 80 -8.48 2.60 5.84
CA THR A 80 -9.86 2.19 6.04
C THR A 80 -10.76 3.31 5.51
N GLN A 81 -12.07 3.13 5.62
CA GLN A 81 -13.08 4.06 5.15
C GLN A 81 -13.67 4.94 6.25
N ARG A 82 -14.15 6.11 5.86
CA ARG A 82 -15.03 6.96 6.66
C ARG A 82 -16.16 7.47 5.78
N MET A 83 -17.34 7.60 6.38
CA MET A 83 -18.47 8.32 5.81
C MET A 83 -18.81 9.50 6.70
N GLY A 84 -19.30 10.57 6.09
CA GLY A 84 -19.70 11.78 6.82
C GLY A 84 -20.50 12.70 5.93
N SER A 85 -20.77 13.89 6.43
CA SER A 85 -21.51 14.91 5.69
C SER A 85 -20.93 16.32 5.81
N SER A 86 -19.83 16.48 6.55
CA SER A 86 -19.17 17.76 6.75
C SER A 86 -17.65 17.64 6.68
N GLY A 87 -16.97 18.74 6.36
CA GLY A 87 -15.50 18.78 6.25
C GLY A 87 -14.80 18.32 7.53
N ARG A 88 -15.38 18.59 8.72
CA ARG A 88 -14.85 18.14 10.02
C ARG A 88 -14.79 16.62 10.18
N ASP A 89 -15.59 15.89 9.41
CA ASP A 89 -15.64 14.42 9.48
C ASP A 89 -14.53 13.75 8.67
N ILE A 90 -13.80 14.52 7.84
CA ILE A 90 -12.73 14.02 6.98
C ILE A 90 -11.48 13.78 7.83
N PRO A 91 -11.02 12.52 7.95
CA PRO A 91 -9.86 12.21 8.77
C PRO A 91 -8.55 12.75 8.18
N PHE A 92 -7.54 12.91 9.04
CA PHE A 92 -6.16 13.15 8.61
C PHE A 92 -5.66 12.00 7.73
N GLU A 93 -4.79 12.31 6.75
CA GLU A 93 -4.24 11.35 5.78
C GLU A 93 -5.32 10.71 4.87
N THR A 94 -6.35 11.46 4.49
CA THR A 94 -7.33 11.04 3.48
C THR A 94 -6.69 11.09 2.09
N GLN A 95 -6.70 9.95 1.39
CA GLN A 95 -6.04 9.80 0.08
C GLN A 95 -7.01 9.69 -1.09
N PHE A 96 -8.30 9.50 -0.80
CA PHE A 96 -9.37 9.42 -1.77
C PHE A 96 -10.66 9.89 -1.10
N LEU A 97 -11.42 10.75 -1.77
CA LEU A 97 -12.70 11.27 -1.30
C LEU A 97 -13.68 11.31 -2.48
N ILE A 98 -14.90 10.84 -2.27
CA ILE A 98 -16.01 10.98 -3.19
C ILE A 98 -17.20 11.64 -2.48
N VAL A 99 -17.73 12.70 -3.08
CA VAL A 99 -18.83 13.50 -2.55
C VAL A 99 -20.06 13.33 -3.43
N GLU A 100 -21.20 13.09 -2.81
CA GLU A 100 -22.53 13.05 -3.44
C GLU A 100 -23.13 14.46 -3.42
N GLY A 101 -23.17 15.11 -4.58
CA GLY A 101 -23.77 16.43 -4.79
C GLY A 101 -25.12 16.37 -5.49
N THR A 102 -26.00 17.32 -5.22
CA THR A 102 -27.28 17.50 -5.94
C THR A 102 -27.32 18.86 -6.61
N ASP A 103 -27.92 18.94 -7.79
CA ASP A 103 -28.15 20.22 -8.47
C ASP A 103 -29.27 21.04 -7.75
N GLY A 104 -29.05 22.36 -7.61
CA GLY A 104 -30.04 23.32 -7.12
C GLY A 104 -30.31 23.42 -5.59
N PRO A 105 -30.98 24.49 -5.12
CA PRO A 105 -31.30 24.70 -3.70
C PRO A 105 -32.24 23.61 -3.16
N GLN A 106 -31.98 23.12 -1.93
CA GLN A 106 -32.72 22.04 -1.26
C GLN A 106 -34.19 22.37 -0.91
N PHE A 107 -34.70 23.56 -1.26
CA PHE A 107 -35.99 24.10 -0.80
C PHE A 107 -37.13 24.10 -1.83
N THR A 108 -37.13 23.23 -2.83
CA THR A 108 -38.30 23.08 -3.73
C THR A 108 -38.84 21.67 -3.70
N SER A 109 -40.11 21.57 -3.30
CA SER A 109 -40.88 20.37 -2.97
C SER A 109 -41.40 19.58 -4.18
N ASP A 110 -40.78 19.71 -5.35
CA ASP A 110 -41.24 19.01 -6.55
C ASP A 110 -40.42 17.73 -6.79
N SER A 111 -41.16 16.63 -6.85
CA SER A 111 -40.75 15.24 -6.81
C SER A 111 -40.17 14.69 -8.13
N THR A 112 -39.30 15.44 -8.80
CA THR A 112 -38.44 14.86 -9.85
C THR A 112 -37.09 14.52 -9.23
N GLU A 113 -36.69 13.25 -9.28
CA GLU A 113 -35.37 12.78 -8.83
C GLU A 113 -34.30 13.67 -9.45
N ARG A 114 -33.68 14.52 -8.62
CA ARG A 114 -32.62 15.42 -9.09
C ARG A 114 -31.41 14.56 -9.44
N PRO A 115 -30.76 14.79 -10.59
CA PRO A 115 -29.60 14.01 -10.97
C PRO A 115 -28.49 14.23 -9.94
N VAL A 116 -28.04 13.12 -9.35
CA VAL A 116 -26.91 13.09 -8.42
C VAL A 116 -25.62 13.27 -9.21
N VAL A 117 -24.74 14.14 -8.70
CA VAL A 117 -23.39 14.35 -9.23
C VAL A 117 -22.39 13.83 -8.23
N TYR A 118 -21.63 12.81 -8.61
CA TYR A 118 -20.50 12.31 -7.84
C TYR A 118 -19.24 13.09 -8.19
N THR A 119 -18.59 13.66 -7.17
CA THR A 119 -17.34 14.41 -7.31
C THR A 119 -16.22 13.71 -6.56
N VAL A 120 -15.23 13.22 -7.29
CA VAL A 120 -14.03 12.57 -6.77
C VAL A 120 -12.93 13.59 -6.56
N PHE A 121 -12.23 13.51 -5.44
CA PHE A 121 -11.00 14.24 -5.13
C PHE A 121 -9.86 13.24 -4.93
N LEU A 122 -8.85 13.33 -5.77
CA LEU A 122 -7.61 12.56 -5.71
C LEU A 122 -6.45 13.50 -5.40
N PRO A 123 -5.99 13.61 -4.14
CA PRO A 123 -4.73 14.27 -3.86
C PRO A 123 -3.57 13.52 -4.53
N ILE A 124 -2.68 14.23 -5.21
CA ILE A 124 -1.63 13.64 -6.06
C ILE A 124 -0.22 14.04 -5.61
N LEU A 125 0.79 13.58 -6.35
CA LEU A 125 2.19 13.92 -6.14
C LEU A 125 2.59 15.09 -7.05
N GLU A 126 3.34 16.04 -6.50
CA GLU A 126 3.95 17.13 -7.28
C GLU A 126 5.43 17.25 -6.90
N GLY A 127 6.31 16.90 -7.85
CA GLY A 127 7.75 16.82 -7.60
C GLY A 127 8.08 15.84 -6.47
N SER A 128 8.65 16.37 -5.38
CA SER A 128 9.01 15.62 -4.18
C SER A 128 7.92 15.54 -3.12
N PHE A 129 6.79 16.22 -3.34
CA PHE A 129 5.73 16.37 -2.34
C PHE A 129 4.54 15.45 -2.62
N ARG A 130 3.94 14.96 -1.54
CA ARG A 130 2.69 14.22 -1.54
C ARG A 130 1.58 15.08 -0.93
N ALA A 131 0.48 15.25 -1.66
CA ALA A 131 -0.74 15.81 -1.10
C ALA A 131 -1.57 14.70 -0.41
N VAL A 132 -2.25 15.08 0.67
CA VAL A 132 -3.36 14.35 1.28
C VAL A 132 -4.45 15.35 1.68
N LEU A 133 -5.67 14.86 1.88
CA LEU A 133 -6.79 15.64 2.37
C LEU A 133 -6.97 15.44 3.89
N GLN A 134 -7.55 16.44 4.54
CA GLN A 134 -7.97 16.36 5.94
C GLN A 134 -9.09 17.38 6.22
N GLY A 135 -9.80 17.19 7.32
CA GLY A 135 -10.82 18.10 7.83
C GLY A 135 -10.34 18.95 9.01
N ASN A 136 -11.04 20.05 9.28
CA ASN A 136 -10.83 20.86 10.49
C ASN A 136 -12.14 21.20 11.23
N ALA A 137 -12.03 21.87 12.38
CA ALA A 137 -13.17 22.20 13.24
C ALA A 137 -14.19 23.17 12.60
N ASP A 138 -13.80 23.87 11.54
CA ASP A 138 -14.58 24.89 10.82
C ASP A 138 -15.30 24.33 9.58
N ASP A 139 -15.35 23.00 9.42
CA ASP A 139 -15.88 22.28 8.27
C ASP A 139 -15.10 22.48 6.97
N GLU A 140 -13.84 22.93 7.06
CA GLU A 140 -13.02 23.12 5.87
C GLU A 140 -12.37 21.80 5.44
N LEU A 141 -12.40 21.56 4.13
CA LEU A 141 -11.49 20.63 3.48
C LEU A 141 -10.12 21.31 3.37
N GLU A 142 -9.09 20.65 3.88
CA GLU A 142 -7.72 21.11 3.81
C GLU A 142 -6.87 20.18 2.93
N ILE A 143 -5.90 20.77 2.22
CA ILE A 143 -4.82 20.04 1.55
C ILE A 143 -3.60 20.10 2.47
N CYS A 144 -3.09 18.95 2.90
CA CYS A 144 -1.80 18.82 3.55
C CYS A 144 -0.77 18.33 2.54
N LEU A 145 0.32 19.07 2.37
CA LEU A 145 1.38 18.78 1.43
C LEU A 145 2.69 18.54 2.19
N GLU A 146 3.39 17.45 1.89
CA GLU A 146 4.62 17.06 2.59
C GLU A 146 5.69 16.47 1.67
N SER A 147 6.93 16.93 1.80
CA SER A 147 8.09 16.35 1.12
C SER A 147 8.72 15.19 1.89
N GLY A 148 8.55 15.15 3.22
CA GLY A 148 9.24 14.18 4.08
C GLY A 148 10.75 14.37 4.14
N ASP A 149 11.26 15.53 3.73
CA ASP A 149 12.67 15.92 3.81
C ASP A 149 12.74 17.40 4.25
N PRO A 150 13.33 17.72 5.41
CA PRO A 150 13.40 19.09 5.91
C PRO A 150 14.15 20.04 4.96
N ASP A 151 15.04 19.52 4.12
CA ASP A 151 15.81 20.34 3.16
C ASP A 151 15.05 20.58 1.84
N VAL A 152 13.87 19.97 1.67
CA VAL A 152 13.02 20.12 0.49
C VAL A 152 11.78 20.92 0.84
N GLU A 153 11.83 22.22 0.58
CA GLU A 153 10.84 23.20 1.05
C GLU A 153 10.01 23.87 -0.05
N SER A 154 10.35 23.65 -1.33
CA SER A 154 9.74 24.36 -2.47
C SER A 154 8.96 23.43 -3.39
N PHE A 155 7.77 23.85 -3.80
CA PHE A 155 6.89 23.17 -4.75
C PHE A 155 6.16 24.19 -5.63
N GLU A 156 5.54 23.76 -6.73
CA GLU A 156 4.84 24.67 -7.65
C GLU A 156 3.44 25.03 -7.15
N GLY A 157 2.74 24.05 -6.58
CA GLY A 157 1.43 24.19 -5.95
C GLY A 157 0.28 24.23 -6.94
N THR A 158 0.49 23.79 -8.18
CA THR A 158 -0.48 24.00 -9.28
C THR A 158 -1.37 22.79 -9.52
N HIS A 159 -0.89 21.59 -9.21
CA HIS A 159 -1.60 20.32 -9.45
C HIS A 159 -1.55 19.45 -8.18
N LEU A 160 -2.27 19.87 -7.13
CA LEU A 160 -2.21 19.19 -5.83
C LEU A 160 -3.32 18.15 -5.67
N VAL A 161 -4.51 18.41 -6.22
CA VAL A 161 -5.66 17.50 -6.15
C VAL A 161 -6.35 17.46 -7.50
N PHE A 162 -6.51 16.28 -8.08
CA PHE A 162 -7.39 16.10 -9.24
C PHE A 162 -8.84 15.97 -8.77
N VAL A 163 -9.74 16.70 -9.41
CA VAL A 163 -11.18 16.65 -9.19
C VAL A 163 -11.85 16.13 -10.46
N GLY A 164 -12.65 15.08 -10.33
CA GLY A 164 -13.45 14.52 -11.42
C GLY A 164 -14.92 14.49 -11.05
N ALA A 165 -15.81 14.69 -12.02
CA ALA A 165 -17.25 14.70 -11.79
C ALA A 165 -18.03 13.87 -12.82
N GLY A 166 -19.08 13.17 -12.37
CA GLY A 166 -19.93 12.33 -13.21
C GLY A 166 -21.20 11.86 -12.50
N SER A 167 -22.07 11.14 -13.22
CA SER A 167 -23.33 10.59 -12.70
C SER A 167 -23.21 9.17 -12.16
N ASP A 168 -22.18 8.42 -12.56
CA ASP A 168 -21.88 7.09 -12.04
C ASP A 168 -20.63 7.15 -11.14
N PRO A 169 -20.70 6.69 -9.88
CA PRO A 169 -19.62 6.82 -8.93
C PRO A 169 -18.40 5.95 -9.29
N PHE A 170 -18.58 4.80 -9.94
CA PHE A 170 -17.48 3.92 -10.32
C PHE A 170 -16.78 4.41 -11.58
N GLU A 171 -17.54 4.83 -12.59
CA GLU A 171 -16.97 5.41 -13.81
C GLU A 171 -16.17 6.69 -13.51
N VAL A 172 -16.68 7.57 -12.64
CA VAL A 172 -15.94 8.79 -12.28
C VAL A 172 -14.63 8.46 -11.54
N ILE A 173 -14.61 7.44 -10.69
CA ILE A 173 -13.40 6.98 -10.00
C ILE A 173 -12.38 6.49 -11.04
N THR A 174 -12.77 5.54 -11.90
CA THR A 174 -11.89 4.96 -12.92
C THR A 174 -11.36 6.00 -13.88
N ASN A 175 -12.23 6.89 -14.36
CA ASN A 175 -11.82 7.92 -15.28
C ASN A 175 -10.91 8.97 -14.61
N SER A 176 -11.12 9.26 -13.33
CA SER A 176 -10.25 10.15 -12.55
C SER A 176 -8.85 9.55 -12.37
N VAL A 177 -8.75 8.27 -12.00
CA VAL A 177 -7.45 7.60 -11.87
C VAL A 177 -6.73 7.52 -13.22
N LYS A 178 -7.44 7.22 -14.32
CA LYS A 178 -6.87 7.24 -15.68
C LYS A 178 -6.44 8.65 -16.13
N ALA A 179 -7.10 9.71 -15.67
CA ALA A 179 -6.66 11.08 -15.91
C ALA A 179 -5.37 11.41 -15.14
N VAL A 180 -5.30 11.03 -13.87
CA VAL A 180 -4.09 11.16 -13.03
C VAL A 180 -2.94 10.32 -13.59
N GLU A 181 -3.20 9.11 -14.11
CA GLU A 181 -2.21 8.26 -14.78
C GLU A 181 -1.59 8.97 -15.99
N ARG A 182 -2.42 9.59 -16.85
CA ARG A 182 -1.95 10.33 -18.02
C ARG A 182 -1.15 11.57 -17.65
N HIS A 183 -1.51 12.24 -16.55
CA HIS A 183 -0.81 13.41 -16.05
C HIS A 183 0.54 13.07 -15.41
N LEU A 184 0.56 12.11 -14.47
CA LEU A 184 1.77 11.78 -13.72
C LEU A 184 2.74 10.88 -14.50
N GLN A 185 2.23 9.96 -15.32
CA GLN A 185 3.03 8.99 -16.10
C GLN A 185 3.99 8.10 -15.27
N THR A 186 3.84 8.09 -13.95
CA THR A 186 4.70 7.37 -12.99
C THR A 186 4.13 6.03 -12.53
N PHE A 187 2.84 5.78 -12.75
CA PHE A 187 2.18 4.51 -12.45
C PHE A 187 1.37 4.02 -13.65
N SER A 188 0.75 2.86 -13.51
CA SER A 188 -0.21 2.37 -14.51
C SER A 188 -1.50 1.90 -13.86
N HIS A 189 -2.62 2.14 -14.52
CA HIS A 189 -3.92 1.61 -14.12
C HIS A 189 -3.91 0.08 -14.12
N ARG A 190 -4.65 -0.57 -13.21
CA ARG A 190 -4.67 -2.03 -13.03
C ARG A 190 -4.84 -2.81 -14.34
N GLU A 191 -5.73 -2.34 -15.22
CA GLU A 191 -6.04 -2.98 -16.51
C GLU A 191 -4.83 -3.15 -17.46
N LYS A 192 -3.77 -2.35 -17.27
CA LYS A 192 -2.55 -2.42 -18.09
C LYS A 192 -1.50 -3.38 -17.50
N LYS A 193 -1.76 -3.95 -16.33
CA LYS A 193 -0.80 -4.78 -15.59
C LYS A 193 -1.07 -6.25 -15.87
N LYS A 194 0.00 -7.05 -15.93
CA LYS A 194 -0.11 -8.51 -16.04
C LYS A 194 -0.56 -9.08 -14.69
N MET A 195 -1.73 -9.70 -14.66
CA MET A 195 -2.18 -10.45 -13.48
C MET A 195 -1.40 -11.77 -13.34
N PRO A 196 -0.89 -12.10 -12.14
CA PRO A 196 -0.24 -13.38 -11.89
C PRO A 196 -1.28 -14.51 -11.83
N ASP A 197 -0.93 -15.71 -12.33
CA ASP A 197 -1.83 -16.88 -12.37
C ASP A 197 -2.17 -17.41 -10.97
N ILE A 198 -1.37 -17.07 -9.94
CA ILE A 198 -1.63 -17.46 -8.55
C ILE A 198 -3.05 -17.06 -8.08
N LEU A 199 -3.63 -16.00 -8.65
CA LEU A 199 -4.99 -15.53 -8.34
C LEU A 199 -6.09 -16.53 -8.70
N ASN A 200 -5.82 -17.47 -9.61
CA ASN A 200 -6.79 -18.48 -10.08
C ASN A 200 -6.86 -19.72 -9.17
N TRP A 201 -6.08 -19.74 -8.09
CA TRP A 201 -5.87 -20.95 -7.31
C TRP A 201 -6.20 -20.76 -5.84
N PHE A 202 -6.54 -21.88 -5.20
CA PHE A 202 -6.57 -21.98 -3.75
C PHE A 202 -5.15 -22.14 -3.20
N GLY A 203 -4.81 -21.41 -2.13
CA GLY A 203 -3.48 -21.44 -1.53
C GLY A 203 -3.44 -21.53 -0.01
N TRP A 204 -2.23 -21.50 0.51
CA TRP A 204 -1.94 -21.51 1.95
C TRP A 204 -0.84 -20.50 2.28
N CYS A 205 -0.96 -19.80 3.40
CA CYS A 205 0.08 -18.93 3.93
C CYS A 205 0.48 -19.39 5.34
N THR A 206 1.78 -19.43 5.61
CA THR A 206 2.32 -20.04 6.84
C THR A 206 2.24 -19.15 8.08
N TRP A 207 1.77 -17.89 7.96
CA TRP A 207 1.87 -16.89 9.03
C TRP A 207 1.16 -17.30 10.33
N ASP A 208 -0.16 -17.49 10.40
CA ASP A 208 -0.76 -17.86 11.71
C ASP A 208 -0.47 -19.31 12.13
N ALA A 209 -0.04 -20.17 11.19
CA ALA A 209 0.31 -21.54 11.51
C ALA A 209 1.61 -21.62 12.34
N PHE A 210 2.56 -20.72 12.09
CA PHE A 210 3.89 -20.79 12.71
C PHE A 210 4.46 -19.45 13.19
N TYR A 211 3.92 -18.34 12.71
CA TYR A 211 4.52 -17.01 12.74
C TYR A 211 5.99 -17.10 12.30
N THR A 212 6.89 -16.47 13.04
CA THR A 212 8.33 -16.53 12.77
C THR A 212 8.96 -17.90 13.04
N ASN A 213 8.23 -18.86 13.61
CA ASN A 213 8.72 -20.23 13.87
C ASN A 213 8.59 -21.17 12.68
N VAL A 214 8.21 -20.69 11.49
CA VAL A 214 8.10 -21.53 10.29
C VAL A 214 9.42 -22.27 9.99
N THR A 215 9.31 -23.55 9.64
CA THR A 215 10.43 -24.44 9.28
C THR A 215 10.13 -25.21 7.99
N ALA A 216 11.16 -25.75 7.34
CA ALA A 216 10.97 -26.64 6.19
C ALA A 216 10.12 -27.87 6.53
N GLU A 217 10.25 -28.43 7.74
CA GLU A 217 9.42 -29.56 8.17
C GLU A 217 7.96 -29.15 8.39
N GLY A 218 7.71 -28.03 9.08
CA GLY A 218 6.35 -27.53 9.31
C GLY A 218 5.60 -27.25 8.01
N VAL A 219 6.28 -26.74 6.97
CA VAL A 219 5.68 -26.57 5.63
C VAL A 219 5.27 -27.91 5.02
N LYS A 220 6.12 -28.96 5.11
CA LYS A 220 5.79 -30.30 4.59
C LYS A 220 4.61 -30.91 5.35
N GLU A 221 4.63 -30.84 6.67
CA GLU A 221 3.56 -31.36 7.52
C GLU A 221 2.22 -30.65 7.24
N GLY A 222 2.24 -29.33 7.07
CA GLY A 222 1.07 -28.54 6.71
C GLY A 222 0.45 -28.98 5.37
N LEU A 223 1.27 -29.09 4.31
CA LEU A 223 0.81 -29.56 3.00
C LEU A 223 0.28 -31.00 3.02
N GLN A 224 0.93 -31.89 3.79
CA GLN A 224 0.44 -33.25 4.01
C GLN A 224 -0.91 -33.26 4.75
N SER A 225 -1.12 -32.35 5.70
CA SER A 225 -2.38 -32.25 6.43
C SER A 225 -3.54 -31.82 5.52
N PHE A 226 -3.31 -30.87 4.60
CA PHE A 226 -4.29 -30.50 3.56
C PHE A 226 -4.65 -31.70 2.69
N GLN A 227 -3.64 -32.43 2.20
CA GLN A 227 -3.86 -33.59 1.35
C GLN A 227 -4.67 -34.68 2.08
N LYS A 228 -4.38 -34.93 3.37
CA LYS A 228 -5.18 -35.84 4.21
C LYS A 228 -6.62 -35.35 4.40
N GLY A 229 -6.82 -34.03 4.45
CA GLY A 229 -8.12 -33.38 4.50
C GLY A 229 -8.88 -33.35 3.16
N GLY A 230 -8.30 -33.87 2.07
CA GLY A 230 -8.93 -33.93 0.75
C GLY A 230 -8.84 -32.63 -0.07
N VAL A 231 -8.01 -31.67 0.34
CA VAL A 231 -7.78 -30.41 -0.36
C VAL A 231 -6.30 -30.28 -0.74
N SER A 232 -6.02 -29.75 -1.93
CA SER A 232 -4.64 -29.54 -2.39
C SER A 232 -4.42 -28.07 -2.75
N PRO A 233 -3.79 -27.26 -1.88
CA PRO A 233 -3.31 -25.93 -2.25
C PRO A 233 -2.44 -26.02 -3.50
N LYS A 234 -2.64 -25.09 -4.45
CA LYS A 234 -1.77 -24.99 -5.63
C LYS A 234 -0.71 -23.90 -5.46
N PHE A 235 -0.78 -23.14 -4.39
CA PHE A 235 0.34 -22.31 -3.97
C PHE A 235 0.52 -22.29 -2.46
N VAL A 236 1.75 -21.99 -2.04
CA VAL A 236 2.08 -21.69 -0.65
C VAL A 236 2.89 -20.40 -0.57
N ILE A 237 2.58 -19.54 0.41
CA ILE A 237 3.39 -18.39 0.79
C ILE A 237 4.13 -18.75 2.08
N ILE A 238 5.44 -18.91 2.00
CA ILE A 238 6.31 -19.05 3.17
C ILE A 238 6.53 -17.64 3.73
N ASP A 239 5.78 -17.33 4.78
CA ASP A 239 5.78 -16.02 5.43
C ASP A 239 7.03 -15.79 6.30
N ASP A 240 7.08 -14.67 7.01
CA ASP A 240 8.23 -14.25 7.81
C ASP A 240 8.73 -15.37 8.75
N GLY A 241 10.06 -15.46 8.90
CA GLY A 241 10.76 -16.44 9.70
C GLY A 241 11.79 -17.27 8.92
N TRP A 242 11.81 -17.21 7.58
CA TRP A 242 12.76 -17.99 6.77
C TRP A 242 14.11 -17.28 6.51
N GLN A 243 14.15 -15.95 6.60
CA GLN A 243 15.33 -15.14 6.28
C GLN A 243 16.44 -15.24 7.34
N SER A 244 17.70 -15.06 6.93
CA SER A 244 18.84 -14.89 7.84
C SER A 244 18.81 -13.50 8.47
N VAL A 245 18.44 -13.41 9.74
CA VAL A 245 18.29 -12.13 10.43
C VAL A 245 18.95 -12.14 11.81
N GLY A 246 19.21 -10.96 12.35
CA GLY A 246 19.62 -10.81 13.74
C GLY A 246 19.48 -9.37 14.23
N MET A 247 19.41 -9.20 15.54
CA MET A 247 19.41 -7.90 16.20
C MET A 247 20.83 -7.39 16.44
N ASP A 248 21.03 -6.07 16.46
CA ASP A 248 22.32 -5.50 16.84
C ASP A 248 22.58 -5.70 18.34
N PRO A 249 23.85 -5.74 18.79
CA PRO A 249 24.19 -5.96 20.21
C PRO A 249 23.56 -4.95 21.17
N VAL A 250 23.34 -3.70 20.72
CA VAL A 250 22.73 -2.62 21.50
C VAL A 250 21.25 -2.40 21.15
N GLY A 251 20.67 -3.29 20.34
CA GLY A 251 19.27 -3.20 19.93
C GLY A 251 18.31 -3.47 21.08
N ILE A 252 17.16 -2.82 21.03
CA ILE A 252 16.05 -3.03 21.96
C ILE A 252 15.02 -3.90 21.24
N ALA A 253 14.82 -5.11 21.75
CA ALA A 253 13.85 -6.02 21.18
C ALA A 253 12.43 -5.47 21.35
N CYS A 254 11.63 -5.60 20.28
CA CYS A 254 10.19 -5.39 20.33
C CYS A 254 9.53 -6.72 20.02
N LEU A 255 9.15 -7.44 21.08
CA LEU A 255 8.49 -8.73 20.99
C LEU A 255 7.00 -8.48 21.28
N ALA A 256 6.20 -8.24 20.24
CA ALA A 256 4.76 -8.34 20.41
C ALA A 256 4.35 -9.82 20.37
N ASP A 257 3.23 -10.16 21.01
CA ASP A 257 2.75 -11.54 21.06
C ASP A 257 2.58 -12.10 19.64
N ASN A 258 3.32 -13.17 19.34
CA ASN A 258 3.32 -13.83 18.03
C ASN A 258 3.82 -12.95 16.86
N SER A 259 4.60 -11.89 17.12
CA SER A 259 5.18 -11.06 16.05
C SER A 259 6.66 -11.37 15.79
N ALA A 260 7.16 -10.86 14.67
CA ALA A 260 8.58 -10.72 14.46
C ALA A 260 9.18 -9.71 15.44
N ASN A 261 10.47 -9.88 15.78
CA ASN A 261 11.24 -8.83 16.43
C ASN A 261 11.54 -7.74 15.40
N PHE A 262 10.82 -6.62 15.45
CA PHE A 262 10.94 -5.54 14.47
C PHE A 262 12.33 -4.85 14.47
N ALA A 263 13.16 -5.09 15.48
CA ALA A 263 14.54 -4.63 15.56
C ALA A 263 15.55 -5.49 14.77
N ASN A 264 15.15 -6.68 14.33
CA ASN A 264 16.03 -7.57 13.56
C ASN A 264 16.32 -6.97 12.18
N ARG A 265 17.52 -7.26 11.67
CA ARG A 265 17.97 -6.85 10.33
C ARG A 265 18.39 -8.06 9.51
N LEU A 266 18.24 -7.95 8.20
CA LEU A 266 18.77 -8.92 7.25
C LEU A 266 20.30 -8.96 7.38
N THR A 267 20.85 -10.15 7.60
CA THR A 267 22.29 -10.38 7.73
C THR A 267 22.88 -11.13 6.53
N HIS A 268 22.03 -11.72 5.68
CA HIS A 268 22.45 -12.45 4.50
C HIS A 268 21.29 -12.64 3.50
N ILE A 269 21.58 -12.71 2.20
CA ILE A 269 20.58 -12.94 1.13
C ILE A 269 19.90 -14.32 1.25
N LYS A 270 20.70 -15.36 1.45
CA LYS A 270 20.21 -16.74 1.64
C LYS A 270 19.46 -16.92 2.97
N GLU A 271 18.53 -17.87 2.96
CA GLU A 271 17.74 -18.40 4.06
C GLU A 271 18.56 -18.76 5.31
N ASN A 272 17.87 -18.82 6.44
CA ASN A 272 18.43 -19.27 7.71
C ASN A 272 18.46 -20.80 7.82
N HIS A 273 19.03 -21.28 8.92
CA HIS A 273 19.23 -22.70 9.18
C HIS A 273 17.94 -23.54 9.16
N LYS A 274 16.75 -22.96 9.41
CA LYS A 274 15.47 -23.72 9.45
C LYS A 274 15.03 -24.24 8.08
N PHE A 275 15.63 -23.75 7.00
CA PHE A 275 15.35 -24.13 5.62
C PHE A 275 16.54 -24.81 4.94
N GLN A 276 17.60 -25.13 5.70
CA GLN A 276 18.74 -25.89 5.22
C GLN A 276 18.60 -27.36 5.64
N LYS A 277 18.90 -28.30 4.74
CA LYS A 277 18.72 -29.74 4.94
C LYS A 277 19.36 -30.28 6.24
N ASN A 278 20.55 -29.78 6.56
CA ASN A 278 21.29 -30.11 7.78
C ASN A 278 21.50 -28.87 8.66
N GLY A 279 20.60 -27.90 8.56
CA GLY A 279 20.77 -26.58 9.17
C GLY A 279 20.86 -26.66 10.68
N ARG A 280 21.81 -25.89 11.23
CA ARG A 280 22.00 -25.69 12.66
C ARG A 280 22.19 -24.21 12.92
N GLU A 281 21.65 -23.73 14.02
CA GLU A 281 21.83 -22.34 14.43
C GLU A 281 23.33 -22.00 14.51
N GLY A 282 23.70 -20.83 13.97
CA GLY A 282 25.10 -20.39 13.89
C GLY A 282 25.94 -21.03 12.77
N HIS A 283 25.42 -22.02 12.03
CA HIS A 283 26.10 -22.65 10.91
C HIS A 283 25.38 -22.39 9.58
N ARG A 284 26.15 -22.23 8.50
CA ARG A 284 25.62 -22.04 7.14
C ARG A 284 26.02 -23.21 6.25
N GLU A 285 25.05 -23.80 5.57
CA GLU A 285 25.29 -24.66 4.42
C GLU A 285 25.40 -23.79 3.16
N ASP A 286 26.54 -23.83 2.48
CA ASP A 286 26.78 -22.99 1.30
C ASP A 286 26.25 -23.58 0.01
N ASP A 287 26.09 -24.92 -0.04
CA ASP A 287 25.53 -25.66 -1.17
C ASP A 287 24.05 -25.28 -1.38
N PRO A 288 23.72 -24.54 -2.46
CA PRO A 288 22.35 -24.11 -2.73
C PRO A 288 21.37 -25.28 -2.86
N ALA A 289 21.84 -26.46 -3.31
CA ALA A 289 21.01 -27.65 -3.45
C ALA A 289 20.55 -28.25 -2.12
N LYS A 290 21.17 -27.84 -1.01
CA LYS A 290 20.79 -28.20 0.36
C LYS A 290 20.14 -27.05 1.13
N GLY A 291 19.98 -25.90 0.48
CA GLY A 291 19.27 -24.74 1.02
C GLY A 291 17.78 -24.76 0.69
N LEU A 292 17.21 -23.57 0.46
CA LEU A 292 15.80 -23.40 0.10
C LEU A 292 15.38 -24.24 -1.12
N ALA A 293 16.29 -24.45 -2.09
CA ALA A 293 16.03 -25.25 -3.28
C ALA A 293 15.64 -26.70 -2.96
N HIS A 294 16.19 -27.27 -1.88
CA HIS A 294 15.93 -28.63 -1.45
C HIS A 294 14.45 -28.81 -1.12
N ILE A 295 13.93 -27.96 -0.22
CA ILE A 295 12.56 -28.05 0.26
C ILE A 295 11.57 -27.69 -0.85
N VAL A 296 11.86 -26.66 -1.66
CA VAL A 296 10.98 -26.26 -2.77
C VAL A 296 10.83 -27.39 -3.79
N SER A 297 11.93 -28.04 -4.16
CA SER A 297 11.91 -29.19 -5.07
C SER A 297 11.14 -30.37 -4.48
N GLU A 298 11.30 -30.62 -3.18
CA GLU A 298 10.59 -31.69 -2.48
C GLU A 298 9.08 -31.46 -2.44
N ILE A 299 8.62 -30.27 -2.03
CA ILE A 299 7.19 -29.98 -1.91
C ILE A 299 6.49 -29.90 -3.26
N LYS A 300 7.15 -29.34 -4.29
CA LYS A 300 6.61 -29.33 -5.67
C LYS A 300 6.58 -30.73 -6.28
N GLY A 301 7.51 -31.61 -5.90
CA GLY A 301 7.53 -33.01 -6.39
C GLY A 301 6.50 -33.92 -5.71
N LYS A 302 6.11 -33.62 -4.46
CA LYS A 302 5.18 -34.45 -3.66
C LYS A 302 3.74 -33.96 -3.67
N HIS A 303 3.53 -32.66 -3.89
CA HIS A 303 2.22 -32.03 -3.84
C HIS A 303 1.90 -31.37 -5.18
N GLU A 304 0.62 -31.08 -5.42
CA GLU A 304 0.16 -30.44 -6.65
C GLU A 304 0.43 -28.92 -6.68
N LEU A 305 1.49 -28.48 -6.00
CA LEU A 305 1.89 -27.08 -5.94
C LEU A 305 2.38 -26.59 -7.30
N LYS A 306 1.80 -25.47 -7.74
CA LYS A 306 2.23 -24.71 -8.91
C LYS A 306 3.19 -23.60 -8.52
N TYR A 307 2.90 -22.91 -7.41
CA TYR A 307 3.63 -21.72 -7.00
C TYR A 307 4.11 -21.81 -5.55
N VAL A 308 5.33 -21.35 -5.30
CA VAL A 308 5.87 -21.12 -3.96
C VAL A 308 6.35 -19.68 -3.91
N TYR A 309 5.71 -18.88 -3.04
CA TYR A 309 6.12 -17.50 -2.79
C TYR A 309 6.82 -17.41 -1.43
N VAL A 310 7.66 -16.40 -1.24
CA VAL A 310 8.28 -16.11 0.06
C VAL A 310 8.09 -14.65 0.45
N TRP A 311 8.06 -14.37 1.74
CA TRP A 311 7.94 -13.02 2.27
C TRP A 311 9.30 -12.31 2.40
N HIS A 312 9.34 -11.00 2.16
CA HIS A 312 10.40 -10.12 2.70
C HIS A 312 9.88 -8.69 2.85
N ALA A 313 10.55 -7.86 3.66
CA ALA A 313 10.24 -6.43 3.71
C ALA A 313 10.88 -5.67 2.53
N ILE A 314 10.33 -4.51 2.17
CA ILE A 314 10.90 -3.65 1.12
C ILE A 314 12.37 -3.25 1.43
N THR A 315 12.72 -3.10 2.70
CA THR A 315 14.08 -2.79 3.14
C THR A 315 14.92 -4.04 3.45
N GLY A 316 14.50 -5.21 2.97
CA GLY A 316 15.16 -6.51 3.18
C GLY A 316 14.61 -7.29 4.37
N TYR A 317 14.47 -6.64 5.53
CA TYR A 317 13.73 -7.13 6.71
C TYR A 317 13.15 -5.93 7.49
N TRP A 318 12.43 -6.16 8.58
CA TRP A 318 11.79 -5.12 9.40
C TRP A 318 12.73 -3.95 9.77
N GLY A 319 13.91 -4.25 10.33
CA GLY A 319 14.93 -3.25 10.68
C GLY A 319 15.88 -2.89 9.53
N GLY A 320 15.62 -3.36 8.31
CA GLY A 320 16.47 -3.13 7.14
C GLY A 320 17.57 -4.17 6.93
N VAL A 321 18.58 -3.82 6.11
CA VAL A 321 19.80 -4.61 5.89
C VAL A 321 20.88 -4.15 6.86
N ARG A 322 21.52 -5.05 7.59
CA ARG A 322 22.55 -4.71 8.57
C ARG A 322 23.76 -4.01 7.91
N PRO A 323 24.13 -2.79 8.32
CA PRO A 323 25.35 -2.15 7.84
C PRO A 323 26.62 -2.92 8.21
N GLY A 324 27.57 -2.99 7.28
CA GLY A 324 28.91 -3.55 7.53
C GLY A 324 28.96 -5.06 7.80
N VAL A 325 27.89 -5.80 7.54
CA VAL A 325 27.91 -7.27 7.64
C VAL A 325 28.63 -7.88 6.43
N VAL A 326 29.46 -8.88 6.70
CA VAL A 326 30.25 -9.57 5.67
C VAL A 326 29.35 -10.23 4.62
N GLY A 327 29.65 -9.98 3.35
CA GLY A 327 28.91 -10.48 2.19
C GLY A 327 27.76 -9.58 1.72
N MET A 328 27.53 -8.45 2.39
CA MET A 328 26.47 -7.48 2.06
C MET A 328 27.00 -6.06 1.91
N GLU A 329 28.33 -5.84 1.99
CA GLU A 329 28.96 -4.52 1.95
C GLU A 329 28.70 -3.77 0.64
N GLN A 330 28.56 -4.49 -0.47
CA GLN A 330 28.29 -3.96 -1.81
C GLN A 330 26.97 -3.18 -1.92
N TYR A 331 26.04 -3.38 -0.99
CA TYR A 331 24.77 -2.66 -0.96
C TYR A 331 24.86 -1.33 -0.21
N GLU A 332 25.99 -1.08 0.46
CA GLU A 332 26.28 0.17 1.16
C GLU A 332 25.15 0.61 2.11
N SER A 333 24.55 -0.35 2.83
CA SER A 333 23.47 -0.07 3.78
C SER A 333 23.94 0.89 4.87
N LYS A 334 23.12 1.89 5.20
CA LYS A 334 23.41 2.89 6.23
C LYS A 334 22.26 3.00 7.21
N MET A 335 22.59 3.28 8.47
CA MET A 335 21.57 3.54 9.47
C MET A 335 20.87 4.87 9.20
N GLN A 336 19.54 4.81 9.24
CA GLN A 336 18.65 5.97 9.18
C GLN A 336 17.55 5.84 10.22
N HIS A 337 17.00 6.96 10.68
CA HIS A 337 15.93 6.96 11.68
C HIS A 337 14.63 7.46 11.04
N PRO A 338 13.61 6.60 10.90
CA PRO A 338 12.28 6.99 10.44
C PRO A 338 11.71 8.20 11.17
N VAL A 339 11.22 9.18 10.41
CA VAL A 339 10.45 10.32 10.90
C VAL A 339 9.03 10.23 10.35
N SER A 340 8.05 9.99 11.24
CA SER A 340 6.64 9.90 10.87
C SER A 340 6.04 11.29 10.61
N SER A 341 5.09 11.38 9.68
CA SER A 341 4.38 12.63 9.44
C SER A 341 3.45 12.97 10.62
N PRO A 342 3.24 14.26 10.94
CA PRO A 342 2.22 14.66 11.90
C PRO A 342 0.83 14.14 11.54
N GLY A 343 0.52 14.00 10.24
CA GLY A 343 -0.76 13.46 9.76
C GLY A 343 -0.99 12.00 10.20
N VAL A 344 0.01 11.13 9.99
CA VAL A 344 -0.08 9.72 10.42
C VAL A 344 -0.10 9.61 11.94
N GLN A 345 0.67 10.43 12.65
CA GLN A 345 0.72 10.46 14.12
C GLN A 345 -0.61 10.88 14.78
N LYS A 346 -1.52 11.52 14.04
CA LYS A 346 -2.88 11.84 14.52
C LYS A 346 -3.80 10.62 14.52
N ASN A 347 -3.44 9.57 13.81
CA ASN A 347 -4.19 8.32 13.73
C ASN A 347 -3.61 7.29 14.71
N GLU A 348 -3.82 5.99 14.48
CA GLU A 348 -3.45 4.95 15.43
C GLU A 348 -1.92 4.78 15.54
N PRO A 349 -1.36 4.70 16.77
CA PRO A 349 0.05 4.41 16.98
C PRO A 349 0.48 3.08 16.33
N CYS A 350 1.76 2.99 15.94
CA CYS A 350 2.31 1.79 15.34
C CYS A 350 3.55 1.33 16.10
N ASP A 351 3.42 0.23 16.85
CA ASP A 351 4.52 -0.32 17.65
C ASP A 351 5.70 -0.77 16.80
N ALA A 352 5.43 -1.32 15.61
CA ALA A 352 6.47 -1.67 14.65
C ALA A 352 7.28 -0.43 14.23
N LEU A 353 6.62 0.68 13.91
CA LEU A 353 7.30 1.93 13.56
C LEU A 353 8.08 2.48 14.76
N ASN A 354 7.51 2.48 15.96
CA ASN A 354 8.20 2.93 17.18
C ASN A 354 9.48 2.12 17.44
N SER A 355 9.43 0.80 17.27
CA SER A 355 10.59 -0.08 17.39
C SER A 355 11.65 0.24 16.35
N ILE A 356 11.26 0.40 15.08
CA ILE A 356 12.20 0.71 13.99
C ILE A 356 12.81 2.11 14.18
N THR A 357 12.03 3.12 14.60
CA THR A 357 12.54 4.47 14.90
C THR A 357 13.57 4.42 16.02
N THR A 358 13.29 3.67 17.10
CA THR A 358 14.17 3.53 18.26
C THR A 358 15.49 2.85 17.89
N ASN A 359 15.43 1.76 17.14
CA ASN A 359 16.60 0.98 16.76
C ASN A 359 17.33 1.54 15.53
N GLY A 360 16.67 2.39 14.75
CA GLY A 360 17.06 2.78 13.40
C GLY A 360 16.77 1.68 12.35
N LEU A 361 16.70 2.08 11.08
CA LEU A 361 16.56 1.22 9.92
C LEU A 361 17.84 1.20 9.08
N GLY A 362 18.32 0.02 8.72
CA GLY A 362 19.45 -0.16 7.79
C GLY A 362 18.97 -0.01 6.35
N LEU A 363 19.04 1.20 5.82
CA LEU A 363 18.56 1.52 4.48
C LEU A 363 19.65 1.19 3.46
N VAL A 364 19.36 0.28 2.52
CA VAL A 364 20.21 0.01 1.36
C VAL A 364 20.43 1.31 0.58
N ASN A 365 21.65 1.56 0.10
CA ASN A 365 21.92 2.73 -0.72
C ASN A 365 20.93 2.76 -1.91
N PRO A 366 20.15 3.84 -2.10
CA PRO A 366 19.17 3.89 -3.18
C PRO A 366 19.77 3.68 -4.58
N GLU A 367 21.06 3.97 -4.80
CA GLU A 367 21.76 3.67 -6.06
C GLU A 367 22.08 2.18 -6.25
N LYS A 368 22.05 1.38 -5.19
CA LYS A 368 22.39 -0.05 -5.17
C LYS A 368 21.19 -0.96 -4.97
N VAL A 369 20.01 -0.39 -4.71
CA VAL A 369 18.80 -1.15 -4.33
C VAL A 369 18.33 -2.12 -5.42
N PHE A 370 18.49 -1.78 -6.71
CA PHE A 370 18.23 -2.74 -7.79
C PHE A 370 19.17 -3.94 -7.72
N SER A 371 20.46 -3.73 -7.48
CA SER A 371 21.43 -4.83 -7.33
C SER A 371 21.06 -5.73 -6.15
N PHE A 372 20.67 -5.13 -5.01
CA PHE A 372 20.18 -5.88 -3.85
C PHE A 372 18.97 -6.75 -4.18
N TYR A 373 17.89 -6.17 -4.72
CA TYR A 373 16.70 -6.94 -5.07
C TYR A 373 16.98 -7.97 -6.16
N ASN A 374 17.81 -7.63 -7.15
CA ASN A 374 18.09 -8.54 -8.24
C ASN A 374 18.88 -9.74 -7.74
N GLU A 375 19.86 -9.55 -6.87
CA GLU A 375 20.60 -10.67 -6.28
C GLU A 375 19.70 -11.55 -5.41
N LEU A 376 18.87 -10.94 -4.55
CA LEU A 376 17.90 -11.66 -3.74
C LEU A 376 16.93 -12.48 -4.60
N HIS A 377 16.27 -11.83 -5.57
CA HIS A 377 15.26 -12.50 -6.40
C HIS A 377 15.88 -13.50 -7.39
N SER A 378 17.09 -13.27 -7.91
CA SER A 378 17.80 -14.25 -8.72
C SER A 378 18.14 -15.50 -7.91
N TYR A 379 18.58 -15.33 -6.65
CA TYR A 379 18.78 -16.46 -5.75
C TYR A 379 17.47 -17.23 -5.51
N LEU A 380 16.38 -16.53 -5.15
CA LEU A 380 15.08 -17.14 -4.90
C LEU A 380 14.55 -17.90 -6.13
N ALA A 381 14.59 -17.28 -7.31
CA ALA A 381 14.19 -17.92 -8.56
C ALA A 381 15.04 -19.16 -8.86
N SER A 382 16.35 -19.11 -8.61
CA SER A 382 17.23 -20.29 -8.76
C SER A 382 16.90 -21.43 -7.78
N ALA A 383 16.31 -21.11 -6.63
CA ALA A 383 15.78 -22.08 -5.67
C ALA A 383 14.37 -22.60 -6.01
N GLY A 384 13.78 -22.15 -7.12
CA GLY A 384 12.46 -22.55 -7.59
C GLY A 384 11.30 -21.78 -6.97
N ILE A 385 11.56 -20.64 -6.31
CA ILE A 385 10.53 -19.69 -5.86
C ILE A 385 9.95 -18.96 -7.06
N ASP A 386 8.63 -18.79 -7.08
CA ASP A 386 7.90 -18.23 -8.23
C ASP A 386 7.45 -16.78 -8.03
N GLY A 387 7.60 -16.25 -6.82
CA GLY A 387 7.25 -14.87 -6.50
C GLY A 387 7.48 -14.51 -5.03
N VAL A 388 7.09 -13.28 -4.67
CA VAL A 388 7.33 -12.73 -3.33
C VAL A 388 6.10 -12.00 -2.76
N LYS A 389 5.91 -12.03 -1.44
CA LYS A 389 5.06 -11.09 -0.70
C LYS A 389 5.98 -10.01 -0.13
N VAL A 390 5.82 -8.75 -0.55
CA VAL A 390 6.71 -7.66 -0.14
C VAL A 390 5.99 -6.72 0.82
N ASP A 391 6.38 -6.76 2.08
CA ASP A 391 5.76 -6.01 3.17
C ASP A 391 6.52 -4.73 3.52
N VAL A 392 5.99 -3.99 4.49
CA VAL A 392 6.58 -2.79 5.10
C VAL A 392 6.85 -1.68 4.07
N GLN A 393 6.15 -1.67 2.94
CA GLN A 393 6.49 -0.79 1.81
C GLN A 393 6.35 0.71 2.14
N ASN A 394 5.37 1.07 2.98
CA ASN A 394 5.16 2.48 3.34
C ASN A 394 6.31 3.07 4.18
N ILE A 395 7.23 2.28 4.75
CA ILE A 395 8.29 2.81 5.63
C ILE A 395 9.17 3.85 4.92
N LEU A 396 9.31 3.74 3.60
CA LEU A 396 10.10 4.64 2.78
C LEU A 396 9.64 6.10 2.88
N GLU A 397 8.36 6.37 3.19
CA GLU A 397 7.88 7.75 3.31
C GLU A 397 8.49 8.51 4.51
N THR A 398 9.00 7.76 5.49
CA THR A 398 9.59 8.28 6.73
C THR A 398 11.10 8.49 6.62
N LEU A 399 11.68 8.12 5.48
CA LEU A 399 13.11 8.07 5.23
C LEU A 399 13.53 9.04 4.12
N GLY A 400 12.66 10.01 3.76
CA GLY A 400 12.91 10.94 2.65
C GLY A 400 14.08 11.88 2.87
N ALA A 401 14.44 12.17 4.13
CA ALA A 401 15.49 13.11 4.50
C ALA A 401 16.87 12.72 3.91
N GLY A 402 17.48 13.65 3.19
CA GLY A 402 18.77 13.44 2.51
C GLY A 402 18.66 12.64 1.20
N HIS A 403 17.44 12.32 0.76
CA HIS A 403 17.16 11.62 -0.51
C HIS A 403 16.25 12.43 -1.44
N GLY A 404 16.04 13.71 -1.15
CA GLY A 404 15.24 14.61 -1.97
C GLY A 404 13.73 14.46 -1.74
N GLY A 405 13.33 13.83 -0.64
CA GLY A 405 11.93 13.64 -0.26
C GLY A 405 11.39 12.23 -0.45
N ARG A 406 10.28 11.96 0.24
CA ARG A 406 9.58 10.67 0.29
C ARG A 406 9.20 10.14 -1.08
N VAL A 407 8.74 11.03 -1.97
CA VAL A 407 8.25 10.65 -3.29
C VAL A 407 9.39 10.11 -4.15
N LEU A 408 10.55 10.76 -4.13
CA LEU A 408 11.70 10.34 -4.93
C LEU A 408 12.29 9.02 -4.42
N LEU A 409 12.42 8.88 -3.10
CA LEU A 409 12.92 7.64 -2.49
C LEU A 409 11.97 6.45 -2.76
N ALA A 410 10.67 6.61 -2.49
CA ALA A 410 9.68 5.57 -2.72
C ALA A 410 9.65 5.16 -4.20
N ARG A 411 9.64 6.13 -5.13
CA ARG A 411 9.66 5.85 -6.57
C ARG A 411 10.89 5.05 -6.99
N LYS A 412 12.06 5.40 -6.46
CA LYS A 412 13.31 4.71 -6.80
C LYS A 412 13.30 3.26 -6.34
N TYR A 413 12.84 3.02 -5.11
CA TYR A 413 12.69 1.66 -4.57
C TYR A 413 11.64 0.85 -5.34
N GLN A 414 10.50 1.44 -5.68
CA GLN A 414 9.46 0.77 -6.47
C GLN A 414 9.96 0.39 -7.88
N GLN A 415 10.66 1.30 -8.56
CA GLN A 415 11.24 1.01 -9.87
C GLN A 415 12.26 -0.13 -9.82
N ALA A 416 13.12 -0.14 -8.81
CA ALA A 416 14.09 -1.22 -8.61
C ALA A 416 13.43 -2.55 -8.27
N LEU A 417 12.39 -2.53 -7.43
CA LEU A 417 11.61 -3.71 -7.07
C LEU A 417 10.94 -4.30 -8.32
N GLU A 418 10.16 -3.51 -9.05
CA GLU A 418 9.45 -3.95 -10.27
C GLU A 418 10.41 -4.42 -11.37
N ALA A 419 11.59 -3.80 -11.49
CA ALA A 419 12.62 -4.25 -12.43
C ALA A 419 13.18 -5.63 -12.03
N SER A 420 13.41 -5.86 -10.74
CA SER A 420 13.86 -7.16 -10.25
C SER A 420 12.79 -8.24 -10.40
N ILE A 421 11.53 -7.94 -10.09
CA ILE A 421 10.40 -8.86 -10.29
C ILE A 421 10.30 -9.26 -11.76
N ALA A 422 10.28 -8.29 -12.67
CA ALA A 422 10.16 -8.57 -14.11
C ALA A 422 11.33 -9.41 -14.66
N ARG A 423 12.51 -9.32 -14.04
CA ARG A 423 13.69 -10.10 -14.45
C ARG A 423 13.67 -11.54 -13.93
N ASN A 424 13.14 -11.76 -12.73
CA ASN A 424 13.30 -13.04 -12.02
C ASN A 424 11.99 -13.85 -11.94
N PHE A 425 10.83 -13.21 -12.00
CA PHE A 425 9.51 -13.84 -11.87
C PHE A 425 8.64 -13.51 -13.10
N PRO A 426 8.67 -14.35 -14.16
CA PRO A 426 8.03 -14.04 -15.45
C PRO A 426 6.51 -13.91 -15.36
N ASP A 427 5.90 -14.42 -14.28
CA ASP A 427 4.47 -14.32 -14.04
C ASP A 427 4.04 -13.07 -13.25
N ASN A 428 4.92 -12.08 -13.11
CA ASN A 428 4.68 -10.91 -12.27
C ASN A 428 4.39 -11.33 -10.81
N GLY A 429 5.18 -12.28 -10.30
CA GLY A 429 4.97 -12.90 -9.00
C GLY A 429 5.33 -11.97 -7.85
N ILE A 430 4.42 -11.05 -7.53
CA ILE A 430 4.53 -10.15 -6.39
C ILE A 430 3.15 -9.85 -5.78
N ILE A 431 3.08 -9.89 -4.45
CA ILE A 431 1.99 -9.31 -3.67
C ILE A 431 2.55 -8.11 -2.92
N SER A 432 2.08 -6.90 -3.23
CA SER A 432 2.44 -5.70 -2.50
C SER A 432 1.64 -5.59 -1.21
N CYS A 433 2.31 -5.38 -0.09
CA CYS A 433 1.69 -5.43 1.24
C CYS A 433 2.21 -4.26 2.10
N MET A 434 1.38 -3.75 3.01
CA MET A 434 1.67 -2.54 3.78
C MET A 434 2.06 -1.34 2.89
N SER A 435 1.44 -1.26 1.71
CA SER A 435 1.82 -0.36 0.61
C SER A 435 0.72 0.65 0.26
N HIS A 436 -0.13 1.01 1.24
CA HIS A 436 -1.33 1.81 0.98
C HIS A 436 -1.06 3.30 0.76
N ASN A 437 0.16 3.82 0.95
CA ASN A 437 0.41 5.24 0.74
C ASN A 437 0.40 5.60 -0.76
N THR A 438 0.03 6.85 -1.08
CA THR A 438 -0.01 7.30 -2.47
C THR A 438 1.37 7.50 -3.09
N ASP A 439 2.45 7.58 -2.29
CA ASP A 439 3.82 7.56 -2.81
C ASP A 439 4.09 6.28 -3.62
N ASN A 440 3.68 5.13 -3.06
CA ASN A 440 3.81 3.82 -3.67
C ASN A 440 2.79 3.61 -4.79
N LEU A 441 1.50 3.92 -4.56
CA LEU A 441 0.44 3.71 -5.56
C LEU A 441 0.70 4.49 -6.85
N TYR A 442 1.09 5.76 -6.75
CA TYR A 442 1.44 6.59 -7.90
C TYR A 442 2.86 6.36 -8.45
N SER A 443 3.58 5.35 -7.94
CA SER A 443 4.89 4.94 -8.46
C SER A 443 4.92 3.50 -9.00
N SER A 444 3.82 2.75 -8.97
CA SER A 444 3.78 1.35 -9.41
C SER A 444 3.25 1.19 -10.84
N LYS A 445 4.10 0.72 -11.75
CA LYS A 445 3.75 0.46 -13.16
C LYS A 445 3.40 -0.99 -13.45
N ARG A 446 3.94 -1.94 -12.68
CA ARG A 446 3.91 -3.38 -13.01
C ARG A 446 3.30 -4.23 -11.91
N SER A 447 3.59 -3.96 -10.64
CA SER A 447 3.05 -4.75 -9.52
C SER A 447 1.52 -4.75 -9.59
N ALA A 448 0.93 -5.94 -9.63
CA ALA A 448 -0.48 -6.11 -10.01
C ALA A 448 -1.38 -6.56 -8.86
N VAL A 449 -0.83 -6.95 -7.71
CA VAL A 449 -1.61 -7.41 -6.55
C VAL A 449 -1.24 -6.59 -5.32
N VAL A 450 -2.24 -6.15 -4.58
CA VAL A 450 -2.05 -5.38 -3.34
C VAL A 450 -2.91 -5.95 -2.22
N ARG A 451 -2.34 -6.23 -1.05
CA ARG A 451 -3.12 -6.51 0.15
C ARG A 451 -3.98 -5.31 0.48
N ALA A 452 -5.26 -5.52 0.78
CA ALA A 452 -6.26 -4.47 0.87
C ALA A 452 -6.68 -4.08 2.31
N SER A 453 -6.06 -4.66 3.33
CA SER A 453 -6.37 -4.38 4.74
C SER A 453 -5.21 -4.66 5.68
N ASP A 454 -5.36 -4.17 6.91
CA ASP A 454 -4.65 -4.68 8.09
C ASP A 454 -4.95 -6.16 8.31
N ASP A 455 -4.12 -6.79 9.15
CA ASP A 455 -4.20 -8.20 9.45
C ASP A 455 -5.58 -8.56 10.03
N PHE A 456 -6.06 -9.74 9.68
CA PHE A 456 -7.19 -10.36 10.36
C PHE A 456 -6.76 -10.83 11.76
N TRP A 457 -7.50 -10.37 12.79
CA TRP A 457 -7.29 -10.70 14.20
C TRP A 457 -8.31 -11.76 14.66
N PRO A 458 -8.00 -13.07 14.54
CA PRO A 458 -8.98 -14.15 14.76
C PRO A 458 -9.63 -14.13 16.13
N ARG A 459 -8.89 -13.68 17.14
CA ARG A 459 -9.31 -13.72 18.54
C ARG A 459 -10.11 -12.49 18.96
N ASP A 460 -10.27 -11.51 18.08
CA ASP A 460 -11.08 -10.32 18.32
C ASP A 460 -12.39 -10.40 17.51
N PRO A 461 -13.53 -10.72 18.14
CA PRO A 461 -14.81 -10.76 17.46
C PRO A 461 -15.18 -9.46 16.74
N ALA A 462 -14.74 -8.30 17.25
CA ALA A 462 -15.05 -7.00 16.64
C ALA A 462 -14.29 -6.78 15.33
N SER A 463 -13.15 -7.44 15.13
CA SER A 463 -12.33 -7.24 13.93
C SER A 463 -12.94 -7.86 12.68
N HIS A 464 -13.82 -8.87 12.78
CA HIS A 464 -14.32 -9.59 11.60
C HIS A 464 -15.14 -8.71 10.65
N THR A 465 -16.14 -8.00 11.18
CA THR A 465 -16.99 -7.12 10.36
C THR A 465 -16.23 -5.89 9.87
N ILE A 466 -15.37 -5.33 10.73
CA ILE A 466 -14.51 -4.19 10.41
C ILE A 466 -13.51 -4.55 9.30
N HIS A 467 -12.91 -5.75 9.36
CA HIS A 467 -12.00 -6.24 8.34
C HIS A 467 -12.71 -6.34 6.99
N ILE A 468 -13.87 -7.01 6.91
CA ILE A 468 -14.62 -7.16 5.65
C ILE A 468 -15.07 -5.80 5.11
N ALA A 469 -15.54 -4.88 5.96
CA ALA A 469 -15.86 -3.53 5.53
C ALA A 469 -14.62 -2.81 4.98
N SER A 470 -13.49 -2.89 5.69
CA SER A 470 -12.23 -2.25 5.28
C SER A 470 -11.72 -2.75 3.94
N VAL A 471 -11.64 -4.06 3.71
CA VAL A 471 -11.20 -4.60 2.41
C VAL A 471 -12.15 -4.20 1.28
N ALA A 472 -13.46 -4.21 1.51
CA ALA A 472 -14.45 -3.90 0.49
C ALA A 472 -14.40 -2.42 0.08
N TYR A 473 -14.31 -1.50 1.05
CA TYR A 473 -14.22 -0.07 0.74
C TYR A 473 -12.84 0.34 0.25
N ASN A 474 -11.75 -0.23 0.77
CA ASN A 474 -10.41 0.00 0.22
C ASN A 474 -10.31 -0.49 -1.23
N THR A 475 -11.01 -1.58 -1.59
CA THR A 475 -11.07 -2.10 -2.96
C THR A 475 -11.59 -1.07 -3.96
N VAL A 476 -12.50 -0.17 -3.56
CA VAL A 476 -13.01 0.91 -4.41
C VAL A 476 -11.88 1.83 -4.92
N PHE A 477 -10.86 2.06 -4.10
CA PHE A 477 -9.72 2.92 -4.47
C PHE A 477 -8.51 2.11 -4.94
N LEU A 478 -8.08 1.11 -4.15
CA LEU A 478 -6.91 0.27 -4.47
C LEU A 478 -7.12 -0.53 -5.77
N GLY A 479 -8.36 -0.90 -6.08
CA GLY A 479 -8.74 -1.63 -7.28
C GLY A 479 -8.36 -0.92 -8.58
N GLU A 480 -8.27 0.41 -8.57
CA GLU A 480 -7.85 1.18 -9.75
C GLU A 480 -6.34 1.04 -10.02
N PHE A 481 -5.56 0.62 -9.03
CA PHE A 481 -4.10 0.47 -9.14
C PHE A 481 -3.66 -0.99 -9.29
N MET A 482 -4.27 -1.90 -8.52
CA MET A 482 -3.87 -3.32 -8.41
C MET A 482 -5.08 -4.19 -8.05
N GLN A 483 -5.01 -5.49 -8.31
CA GLN A 483 -5.96 -6.47 -7.81
C GLN A 483 -5.90 -6.53 -6.28
N PRO A 484 -7.00 -6.21 -5.57
CA PRO A 484 -7.03 -6.31 -4.13
C PRO A 484 -6.97 -7.77 -3.67
N ASP A 485 -6.03 -8.06 -2.79
CA ASP A 485 -5.91 -9.28 -2.00
C ASP A 485 -6.55 -9.02 -0.63
N TRP A 486 -7.59 -9.78 -0.30
CA TRP A 486 -8.39 -9.60 0.92
C TRP A 486 -7.83 -10.37 2.12
N ASP A 487 -6.57 -10.80 2.04
CA ASP A 487 -5.84 -11.52 3.07
C ASP A 487 -6.36 -12.94 3.34
N MET A 488 -5.51 -13.77 3.94
CA MET A 488 -5.84 -15.08 4.47
C MET A 488 -6.90 -15.04 5.59
N PHE A 489 -7.55 -16.17 5.84
CA PHE A 489 -8.49 -16.36 6.95
C PHE A 489 -8.37 -17.75 7.56
N HIS A 490 -8.85 -17.93 8.79
CA HIS A 490 -8.91 -19.26 9.43
C HIS A 490 -10.06 -20.06 8.84
N SER A 491 -9.74 -21.20 8.24
CA SER A 491 -10.73 -22.15 7.71
C SER A 491 -11.44 -22.93 8.82
N VAL A 492 -10.82 -23.06 10.00
CA VAL A 492 -11.40 -23.65 11.21
C VAL A 492 -11.67 -22.52 12.23
N HIS A 493 -12.76 -21.80 12.04
CA HIS A 493 -13.14 -20.68 12.90
C HIS A 493 -14.67 -20.45 12.86
N PRO A 494 -15.32 -19.95 13.92
CA PRO A 494 -16.75 -19.61 13.90
C PRO A 494 -17.16 -18.64 12.77
N MET A 495 -16.22 -17.82 12.28
CA MET A 495 -16.43 -16.86 11.19
C MET A 495 -15.89 -17.34 9.83
N ALA A 496 -15.48 -18.61 9.70
CA ALA A 496 -14.85 -19.12 8.49
C ALA A 496 -15.76 -18.98 7.25
N GLU A 497 -17.02 -19.38 7.34
CA GLU A 497 -17.98 -19.28 6.22
C GLU A 497 -18.21 -17.83 5.79
N TYR A 498 -18.31 -16.90 6.76
CA TYR A 498 -18.43 -15.47 6.50
C TYR A 498 -17.23 -14.92 5.71
N HIS A 499 -16.01 -15.26 6.14
CA HIS A 499 -14.79 -14.82 5.47
C HIS A 499 -14.58 -15.48 4.10
N ALA A 500 -14.92 -16.77 3.97
CA ALA A 500 -14.84 -17.51 2.71
C ALA A 500 -15.82 -16.94 1.66
N ALA A 501 -17.09 -16.73 2.05
CA ALA A 501 -18.10 -16.16 1.17
C ALA A 501 -17.71 -14.75 0.70
N ALA A 502 -17.21 -13.90 1.62
CA ALA A 502 -16.77 -12.55 1.28
C ALA A 502 -15.65 -12.53 0.22
N ARG A 503 -14.66 -13.43 0.34
CA ARG A 503 -13.54 -13.53 -0.62
C ARG A 503 -13.98 -14.08 -1.98
N ALA A 504 -14.88 -15.06 -1.97
CA ALA A 504 -15.46 -15.63 -3.18
C ALA A 504 -16.25 -14.58 -3.99
N VAL A 505 -17.05 -13.75 -3.30
CA VAL A 505 -17.79 -12.65 -3.94
C VAL A 505 -16.87 -11.50 -4.34
N GLY A 506 -15.83 -11.21 -3.55
CA GLY A 506 -14.87 -10.13 -3.80
C GLY A 506 -13.92 -10.36 -4.98
N GLY A 507 -13.90 -11.57 -5.56
CA GLY A 507 -13.06 -11.88 -6.74
C GLY A 507 -11.55 -11.81 -6.46
N CYS A 508 -11.14 -12.12 -5.23
CA CYS A 508 -9.75 -12.11 -4.79
C CYS A 508 -9.18 -13.53 -4.65
N ALA A 509 -7.87 -13.66 -4.53
CA ALA A 509 -7.24 -14.95 -4.25
C ALA A 509 -7.77 -15.52 -2.92
N ILE A 510 -8.01 -16.83 -2.89
CA ILE A 510 -8.49 -17.51 -1.69
C ILE A 510 -7.34 -18.36 -1.15
N TYR A 511 -6.79 -17.94 -0.03
CA TYR A 511 -5.84 -18.75 0.71
C TYR A 511 -6.14 -18.71 2.20
N VAL A 512 -5.82 -19.81 2.86
CA VAL A 512 -6.08 -20.01 4.29
C VAL A 512 -4.77 -20.05 5.04
N ARG A 513 -4.85 -20.18 6.36
CA ARG A 513 -3.72 -20.41 7.25
C ARG A 513 -4.03 -21.54 8.21
#